data_AF-A0A8X7SWM0-F1
#
_entry.id   AF-A0A8X7SWM0-F1
#
_cell.length_a   1.000
_cell.length_b   1.000
_cell.length_c   1.000
_cell.angle_alpha   90.00
_cell.angle_beta   90.00
_cell.angle_gamma   90.00
#
_symmetry.space_group_name_H-M   'P 1'
#
loop_
_entity.id
_entity.type
_entity.pdbx_description
1 polymer ?
#
loop_
_entity_poly.entity_id
_entity_poly.type
_entity_poly.pdbx_seq_one_letter_code
_entity_poly.pdbx_strand_id
1 'polypeptide(L)'
;MSSDGAALLSASSSGRYSHHDAAAGAGAGREDDEIANFDTADEGALSNPYANHPQLSQTEAALLFEYHKLATTMKRIQEISYSLASPTTHTALLHSIRVLERKMGLVLTLFKASVWALLVERQDAAEAEAAAAAASSYIPAQHAGLV
;
A
#
# COMPACT_ATOMS: atom_id res chain seq x y z
N MET A 1 7.90 49.42 -16.64
CA MET A 1 8.30 49.71 -15.25
C MET A 1 7.11 49.29 -14.40
N SER A 2 7.18 48.08 -13.85
CA SER A 2 7.53 47.85 -12.43
C SER A 2 6.42 48.38 -11.53
N SER A 3 5.66 47.50 -10.86
CA SER A 3 6.02 46.95 -9.53
C SER A 3 6.29 48.08 -8.55
N ASP A 4 5.75 48.16 -7.34
CA ASP A 4 5.21 47.17 -6.44
C ASP A 4 4.72 47.96 -5.21
N GLY A 5 4.01 47.31 -4.29
CA GLY A 5 3.98 47.77 -2.90
C GLY A 5 2.62 48.21 -2.38
N ALA A 6 1.93 47.27 -1.73
CA ALA A 6 1.68 47.36 -0.28
C ALA A 6 0.86 46.13 0.14
N ALA A 7 1.57 45.03 0.41
CA ALA A 7 1.08 44.05 1.36
C ALA A 7 1.12 44.67 2.75
N LEU A 8 -0.03 44.77 3.42
CA LEU A 8 -0.07 44.71 4.88
C LEU A 8 -1.30 43.93 5.35
N LEU A 9 -0.99 43.10 6.33
CA LEU A 9 -1.76 42.03 6.94
C LEU A 9 -3.07 42.49 7.58
N SER A 10 -4.07 41.61 7.55
CA SER A 10 -4.81 41.29 8.77
C SER A 10 -5.19 39.83 8.77
N ALA A 11 -4.57 39.09 9.69
CA ALA A 11 -4.98 37.77 10.08
C ALA A 11 -6.34 37.78 10.79
N SER A 12 -6.94 36.61 10.87
CA SER A 12 -7.49 36.02 12.10
C SER A 12 -8.93 35.51 11.98
N SER A 13 -9.02 34.20 12.23
CA SER A 13 -10.08 33.50 12.96
C SER A 13 -11.51 33.58 12.42
N SER A 14 -12.04 32.43 12.01
CA SER A 14 -12.94 31.68 12.90
C SER A 14 -13.40 30.40 12.21
N GLY A 15 -13.24 29.29 12.93
CA GLY A 15 -13.67 27.98 12.48
C GLY A 15 -15.17 27.93 12.17
N ARG A 16 -15.51 27.07 11.21
CA ARG A 16 -16.88 26.65 10.95
C ARG A 16 -16.86 25.15 10.71
N TYR A 17 -16.67 24.40 11.79
CA TYR A 17 -17.07 23.00 11.85
C TYR A 17 -18.59 22.99 11.99
N SER A 18 -19.29 22.77 10.88
CA SER A 18 -20.72 22.48 10.91
C SER A 18 -20.90 20.97 10.96
N HIS A 19 -21.25 20.47 12.15
CA HIS A 19 -21.92 19.18 12.29
C HIS A 19 -23.28 19.29 11.58
N HIS A 20 -23.53 18.40 10.63
CA HIS A 20 -24.89 18.07 10.22
C HIS A 20 -25.01 16.55 10.25
N ASP A 21 -25.47 16.05 11.40
CA ASP A 21 -26.17 14.79 11.46
C ASP A 21 -27.57 15.02 10.88
N ALA A 22 -27.81 14.47 9.69
CA ALA A 22 -29.14 14.15 9.19
C ALA A 22 -29.01 12.96 8.24
N ALA A 23 -29.39 11.80 8.78
CA ALA A 23 -29.46 10.54 8.08
C ALA A 23 -30.34 10.61 6.82
N ALA A 24 -29.81 10.16 5.69
CA ALA A 24 -30.58 9.58 4.60
C ALA A 24 -29.69 8.53 3.93
N GLY A 25 -30.00 7.26 4.19
CA GLY A 25 -29.33 6.13 3.58
C GLY A 25 -29.47 6.17 2.06
N ALA A 26 -28.36 6.34 1.37
CA ALA A 26 -28.19 5.98 -0.03
C ALA A 26 -26.75 5.49 -0.20
N GLY A 27 -26.46 4.34 0.41
CA GLY A 27 -25.30 3.55 0.06
C GLY A 27 -25.49 3.02 -1.36
N ALA A 28 -25.19 3.84 -2.35
CA ALA A 28 -24.95 3.38 -3.71
C ALA A 28 -23.52 2.80 -3.74
N GLY A 29 -23.35 1.65 -3.09
CA GLY A 29 -22.27 0.74 -3.41
C GLY A 29 -22.49 0.27 -4.84
N ARG A 30 -21.86 0.95 -5.79
CA ARG A 30 -21.81 0.57 -7.20
C ARG A 30 -20.39 0.12 -7.51
N GLU A 31 -19.91 -0.86 -6.76
CA GLU A 31 -18.55 -1.40 -6.92
C GLU A 31 -18.52 -2.91 -6.67
N ASP A 32 -19.58 -3.66 -6.97
CA ASP A 32 -19.49 -5.12 -6.97
C ASP A 32 -20.30 -5.69 -8.16
N ASP A 33 -19.62 -6.55 -8.92
CA ASP A 33 -20.17 -7.53 -9.87
C ASP A 33 -20.62 -7.10 -11.27
N GLU A 34 -19.89 -6.21 -11.94
CA GLU A 34 -19.76 -6.34 -13.41
C GLU A 34 -18.48 -7.10 -13.73
N ILE A 35 -18.49 -8.39 -13.40
CA ILE A 35 -17.55 -9.35 -13.98
C ILE A 35 -17.92 -9.41 -15.45
N ALA A 36 -17.27 -8.54 -16.26
CA ALA A 36 -17.49 -8.47 -17.69
C ALA A 36 -17.43 -9.89 -18.26
N ASN A 37 -18.58 -10.37 -18.72
CA ASN A 37 -18.76 -11.69 -19.31
C ASN A 37 -17.66 -11.89 -20.37
N PHE A 38 -16.64 -12.67 -20.01
CA PHE A 38 -15.38 -12.74 -20.76
C PHE A 38 -15.47 -13.69 -21.97
N ASP A 39 -16.63 -14.34 -22.13
CA ASP A 39 -16.88 -15.47 -23.03
C ASP A 39 -17.95 -15.22 -24.10
N THR A 40 -18.18 -13.97 -24.50
CA THR A 40 -18.74 -13.77 -25.84
C THR A 40 -17.58 -13.65 -26.79
N ALA A 41 -17.18 -14.79 -27.35
CA ALA A 41 -16.52 -14.82 -28.65
C ALA A 41 -17.24 -13.78 -29.52
N ASP A 42 -16.53 -12.72 -29.87
CA ASP A 42 -16.99 -11.67 -30.76
C ASP A 42 -17.66 -12.34 -31.97
N GLU A 43 -18.99 -12.32 -32.06
CA GLU A 43 -19.72 -13.00 -33.14
C GLU A 43 -19.35 -12.43 -34.52
N GLY A 44 -18.69 -11.27 -34.57
CA GLY A 44 -18.00 -10.76 -35.75
C GLY A 44 -16.87 -11.67 -36.28
N ALA A 45 -16.39 -12.61 -35.47
CA ALA A 45 -15.39 -13.62 -35.82
C ALA A 45 -15.96 -14.89 -36.47
N LEU A 46 -17.28 -15.00 -36.63
CA LEU A 46 -17.92 -16.16 -37.27
C LEU A 46 -18.21 -15.95 -38.77
N SER A 47 -18.29 -14.70 -39.22
CA SER A 47 -18.62 -14.36 -40.60
C SER A 47 -17.53 -13.51 -41.23
N ASN A 48 -16.90 -14.02 -42.30
CA ASN A 48 -15.85 -13.31 -43.01
C ASN A 48 -16.44 -12.13 -43.82
N PRO A 49 -16.18 -10.85 -43.44
CA PRO A 49 -16.73 -9.69 -44.14
C PRO A 49 -16.13 -9.51 -45.54
N TYR A 50 -15.01 -10.18 -45.84
CA TYR A 50 -14.32 -10.14 -47.12
C TYR A 50 -14.76 -11.26 -48.09
N ALA A 51 -15.64 -12.17 -47.67
CA ALA A 51 -16.00 -13.38 -48.43
C ALA A 51 -16.61 -13.12 -49.81
N ASN A 52 -17.32 -12.00 -49.99
CA ASN A 52 -18.04 -11.67 -51.24
C ASN A 52 -17.41 -10.47 -52.00
N HIS A 53 -16.16 -10.13 -51.71
CA HIS A 53 -15.56 -8.93 -52.30
C HIS A 53 -15.13 -9.17 -53.76
N PRO A 54 -15.65 -8.39 -54.74
CA PRO A 54 -15.49 -8.68 -56.17
C PRO A 54 -14.06 -8.49 -56.72
N GLN A 55 -13.17 -7.89 -55.94
CA GLN A 55 -11.76 -7.66 -56.31
C GLN A 55 -10.77 -8.56 -55.57
N LEU A 56 -11.25 -9.42 -54.66
CA LEU A 56 -10.39 -10.30 -53.85
C LEU A 56 -10.55 -11.74 -54.31
N SER A 57 -9.45 -12.48 -54.40
CA SER A 57 -9.52 -13.93 -54.55
C SER A 57 -10.03 -14.57 -53.25
N GLN A 58 -10.63 -15.76 -53.35
CA GLN A 58 -11.17 -16.48 -52.18
C GLN A 58 -10.09 -16.72 -51.11
N THR A 59 -8.85 -16.97 -51.53
CA THR A 59 -7.71 -17.16 -50.62
C THR A 59 -7.26 -15.86 -49.96
N GLU A 60 -7.25 -14.75 -50.68
CA GLU A 60 -6.94 -13.42 -50.11
C GLU A 60 -7.99 -12.99 -49.08
N ALA A 61 -9.27 -13.20 -49.37
CA ALA A 61 -10.36 -12.91 -48.44
C ALA A 61 -10.25 -13.73 -47.13
N ALA A 62 -9.82 -15.00 -47.22
CA ALA A 62 -9.57 -15.83 -46.05
C ALA A 62 -8.35 -15.36 -45.24
N LEU A 63 -7.25 -14.99 -45.91
CA LEU A 63 -6.06 -14.47 -45.25
C LEU A 63 -6.35 -13.15 -44.50
N LEU A 64 -7.03 -12.20 -45.15
CA LEU A 64 -7.39 -10.93 -44.52
C LEU A 64 -8.28 -11.12 -43.29
N PHE A 65 -9.17 -12.11 -43.32
CA PHE A 65 -9.98 -12.46 -42.17
C PHE A 65 -9.16 -13.00 -41.00
N GLU A 66 -8.20 -13.89 -41.25
CA GLU A 66 -7.30 -14.38 -40.20
C GLU A 66 -6.41 -13.26 -39.63
N TYR A 67 -5.92 -12.35 -40.47
CA TYR A 67 -5.19 -11.16 -40.01
C TYR A 67 -6.08 -10.23 -39.18
N HIS A 68 -7.34 -10.07 -39.54
CA HIS A 68 -8.30 -9.28 -38.76
C HIS A 68 -8.49 -9.90 -37.37
N LYS A 69 -8.72 -11.21 -37.29
CA LYS A 69 -8.82 -11.96 -36.02
C LYS A 69 -7.57 -11.80 -35.17
N LEU A 70 -6.38 -11.91 -35.78
CA LEU A 70 -5.11 -11.70 -35.08
C LEU A 70 -4.97 -10.25 -34.58
N ALA A 71 -5.31 -9.25 -35.39
CA ALA A 71 -5.22 -7.85 -35.00
C ALA A 71 -6.18 -7.52 -33.84
N THR A 72 -7.40 -8.07 -33.86
CA THR A 72 -8.39 -7.90 -32.79
C THR A 72 -7.94 -8.57 -31.50
N THR A 73 -7.42 -9.80 -31.57
CA THR A 73 -6.85 -10.47 -30.38
C THR A 73 -5.63 -9.73 -29.83
N MET A 74 -4.75 -9.21 -30.70
CA MET A 74 -3.60 -8.42 -30.29
C MET A 74 -4.01 -7.11 -29.59
N LYS A 75 -5.02 -6.40 -30.11
CA LYS A 75 -5.58 -5.21 -29.45
C LYS A 75 -6.12 -5.55 -28.06
N ARG A 76 -6.86 -6.65 -27.93
CA ARG A 76 -7.37 -7.12 -26.63
C ARG A 76 -6.23 -7.42 -25.65
N ILE A 77 -5.15 -8.07 -26.11
CA ILE A 77 -3.96 -8.31 -25.28
C ILE A 77 -3.34 -6.99 -24.83
N GLN A 78 -3.24 -6.00 -25.73
CA GLN A 78 -2.69 -4.67 -25.40
C GLN A 78 -3.54 -3.94 -24.37
N GLU A 79 -4.86 -3.93 -24.53
CA GLU A 79 -5.80 -3.30 -23.59
C GLU A 79 -5.69 -3.92 -22.19
N ILE A 80 -5.65 -5.26 -22.11
CA ILE A 80 -5.47 -5.97 -20.85
C ILE A 80 -4.10 -5.66 -20.25
N SER A 81 -3.03 -5.72 -21.06
CA SER A 81 -1.67 -5.45 -20.59
C SER A 81 -1.53 -4.03 -20.05
N TYR A 82 -2.16 -3.05 -20.70
CA TYR A 82 -2.16 -1.66 -20.24
C TYR A 82 -2.97 -1.49 -18.94
N SER A 83 -4.12 -2.16 -18.83
CA SER A 83 -4.90 -2.18 -17.59
C SER A 83 -4.13 -2.78 -16.42
N LEU A 84 -3.45 -3.91 -16.64
CA LEU A 84 -2.64 -4.59 -15.61
C LEU A 84 -1.37 -3.81 -15.24
N ALA A 85 -0.76 -3.14 -16.23
CA ALA A 85 0.40 -2.27 -16.01
C ALA A 85 0.00 -0.88 -15.49
N SER A 86 -1.30 -0.59 -15.37
CA SER A 86 -1.79 0.73 -14.99
C SER A 86 -1.30 1.10 -13.59
N PRO A 87 -0.63 2.25 -13.42
CA PRO A 87 -0.06 2.64 -12.14
C PRO A 87 -1.11 2.76 -11.02
N THR A 88 -2.37 2.99 -11.37
CA THR A 88 -3.48 3.11 -10.41
C THR A 88 -3.64 1.84 -9.56
N THR A 89 -3.57 0.64 -10.15
CA THR A 89 -3.70 -0.63 -9.40
C THR A 89 -2.49 -0.87 -8.50
N HIS A 90 -1.30 -0.54 -8.99
CA HIS A 90 -0.04 -0.69 -8.26
C HIS A 90 0.07 0.29 -7.08
N THR A 91 -0.40 1.53 -7.23
CA THR A 91 -0.31 2.54 -6.17
C THR A 91 -1.09 2.18 -4.91
N ALA A 92 -2.28 1.59 -5.06
CA ALA A 92 -3.11 1.14 -3.94
C ALA A 92 -2.42 0.00 -3.15
N LEU A 93 -1.85 -0.98 -3.86
CA LEU A 93 -1.08 -2.08 -3.27
C LEU A 93 0.15 -1.53 -2.54
N LEU A 94 0.96 -0.70 -3.19
CA LEU A 94 2.16 -0.13 -2.58
C LEU A 94 1.83 0.71 -1.33
N HIS A 95 0.68 1.40 -1.34
CA HIS A 95 0.20 2.11 -0.16
C HIS A 95 -0.14 1.16 1.00
N SER A 96 -0.84 0.06 0.73
CA SER A 96 -1.20 -0.91 1.76
C SER A 96 0.04 -1.58 2.36
N ILE A 97 1.02 -1.95 1.55
CA ILE A 97 2.31 -2.48 2.02
C ILE A 97 3.05 -1.46 2.88
N ARG A 98 3.11 -0.19 2.46
CA ARG A 98 3.79 0.86 3.25
C ARG A 98 3.09 1.14 4.58
N VAL A 99 1.77 1.02 4.65
CA VAL A 99 1.04 1.09 5.93
C VAL A 99 1.41 -0.11 6.81
N LEU A 100 1.47 -1.30 6.24
CA LEU A 100 1.81 -2.52 6.98
C LEU A 100 3.25 -2.47 7.51
N GLU A 101 4.20 -2.03 6.69
CA GLU A 101 5.61 -1.83 7.07
C GLU A 101 5.75 -0.93 8.30
N ARG A 102 5.04 0.20 8.33
CA ARG A 102 5.08 1.12 9.48
C ARG A 102 4.50 0.50 10.75
N LYS A 103 3.40 -0.24 10.62
CA LYS A 103 2.77 -0.93 11.75
C LYS A 103 3.68 -2.02 12.30
N MET A 104 4.27 -2.84 11.43
CA MET A 104 5.19 -3.90 11.81
C MET A 104 6.50 -3.35 12.38
N GLY A 105 7.03 -2.27 11.81
CA GLY A 105 8.19 -1.56 12.34
C GLY A 105 7.94 -1.04 13.75
N LEU A 106 6.77 -0.44 13.99
CA LEU A 106 6.38 0.00 15.33
C LEU A 106 6.33 -1.19 16.29
N VAL A 107 5.63 -2.27 15.95
CA VAL A 107 5.55 -3.48 16.79
C VAL A 107 6.93 -4.03 17.11
N LEU A 108 7.82 -4.14 16.13
CA LEU A 108 9.18 -4.62 16.32
C LEU A 108 9.99 -3.71 17.25
N THR A 109 9.88 -2.38 17.09
CA THR A 109 10.60 -1.43 17.94
C THR A 109 10.12 -1.48 19.39
N LEU A 110 8.80 -1.57 19.62
CA LEU A 110 8.21 -1.69 20.95
C LEU A 110 8.62 -3.02 21.61
N PHE A 111 8.57 -4.12 20.85
CA PHE A 111 9.01 -5.42 21.34
C PHE A 111 10.51 -5.43 21.68
N LYS A 112 11.35 -4.82 20.83
CA LYS A 112 12.78 -4.71 21.09
C LYS A 112 13.05 -3.90 22.35
N ALA A 113 12.35 -2.78 22.52
CA ALA A 113 12.46 -1.95 23.72
C ALA A 113 11.99 -2.70 24.96
N SER A 114 10.87 -3.44 24.91
CA SER A 114 10.37 -4.21 26.06
C SER A 114 11.31 -5.33 26.47
N VAL A 115 11.92 -6.03 25.50
CA VAL A 115 12.91 -7.07 25.79
C VAL A 115 14.18 -6.47 26.38
N TRP A 116 14.67 -5.36 25.82
CA TRP A 116 15.84 -4.67 26.39
C TRP A 116 15.59 -4.17 27.80
N ALA A 117 14.43 -3.55 28.06
CA ALA A 117 14.07 -3.08 29.39
C ALA A 117 14.08 -4.23 30.41
N LEU A 118 13.46 -5.37 30.06
CA LEU A 118 13.46 -6.56 30.91
C LEU A 118 14.87 -7.15 31.11
N LEU A 119 15.68 -7.22 30.06
CA LEU A 119 17.02 -7.79 30.14
C LEU A 119 17.94 -6.94 31.03
N VAL A 120 17.85 -5.61 30.91
CA VAL A 120 18.58 -4.67 31.77
C VAL A 120 18.12 -4.80 33.23
N GLU A 121 16.82 -4.82 33.49
CA GLU A 121 16.29 -5.01 34.85
C GLU A 121 16.81 -6.30 35.51
N ARG A 122 16.91 -7.39 34.74
CA ARG A 122 17.46 -8.66 35.23
C ARG A 122 18.97 -8.59 35.50
N GLN A 123 19.72 -7.90 34.63
CA GLN A 123 21.15 -7.71 34.80
C GLN A 123 21.44 -6.86 36.04
N ASP A 124 20.73 -5.75 36.21
CA ASP A 124 20.88 -4.84 37.35
C ASP A 124 20.54 -5.54 38.68
N ALA A 125 19.48 -6.35 38.71
CA ALA A 125 19.09 -7.12 39.90
C ALA A 125 20.16 -8.17 40.29
N ALA A 126 20.73 -8.88 39.30
CA ALA A 126 21.79 -9.85 39.54
C ALA A 126 23.08 -9.17 40.04
N GLU A 127 23.42 -7.99 39.50
CA GLU A 127 24.56 -7.20 39.95
C GLU A 127 24.37 -6.67 41.38
N ALA A 128 23.17 -6.22 41.73
CA ALA A 128 22.84 -5.79 43.09
C ALA A 128 22.92 -6.94 44.10
N GLU A 129 22.45 -8.14 43.74
CA GLU A 129 22.56 -9.34 44.58
C GLU A 129 24.03 -9.76 44.76
N ALA A 130 24.82 -9.74 43.69
CA ALA A 130 26.26 -10.02 43.75
C ALA A 130 27.00 -8.99 44.61
N ALA A 131 26.67 -7.71 44.51
CA ALA A 131 27.23 -6.64 45.34
C ALA A 131 26.83 -6.80 46.81
N ALA A 132 25.58 -7.18 47.11
CA ALA A 132 25.12 -7.45 48.47
C ALA A 132 25.82 -8.68 49.08
N ALA A 133 26.03 -9.75 48.30
CA ALA A 133 26.79 -10.93 48.73
C ALA A 133 28.28 -10.60 48.97
N ALA A 134 28.88 -9.76 48.12
CA ALA A 134 30.24 -9.27 48.31
C ALA A 134 30.36 -8.36 49.55
N ALA A 135 29.38 -7.50 49.81
CA ALA A 135 29.35 -6.65 51.00
C ALA A 135 29.14 -7.46 52.29
N SER A 136 28.29 -8.50 52.26
CA SER A 136 28.04 -9.39 53.40
C SER A 136 29.26 -10.23 53.79
N SER A 137 30.09 -10.59 52.80
CA SER A 137 31.35 -11.32 53.03
C SER A 137 32.52 -10.42 53.45
N TYR A 138 32.38 -9.10 53.36
CA TYR A 138 33.37 -8.13 53.83
C TYR A 138 33.16 -7.83 55.32
N ILE A 139 33.72 -8.67 56.19
CA ILE A 139 33.89 -8.37 57.62
C ILE A 139 35.12 -7.44 57.75
N PRO A 140 34.98 -6.18 58.24
CA PRO A 140 36.13 -5.31 58.40
C PRO A 140 37.00 -5.82 59.56
N ALA A 141 38.21 -6.27 59.25
CA ALA A 141 39.25 -6.61 60.23
C ALA A 141 39.83 -5.35 60.91
N GLN A 142 38.98 -4.53 61.53
CA GLN A 142 39.39 -3.29 62.21
C GLN A 142 39.33 -3.36 63.76
N HIS A 143 39.23 -4.55 64.37
CA HIS A 143 39.28 -4.65 65.83
C HIS A 143 40.26 -5.72 66.36
N ALA A 144 41.36 -5.97 65.64
CA ALA A 144 42.47 -6.80 66.10
C ALA A 144 43.77 -5.99 66.09
N GLY A 145 43.84 -4.94 66.92
CA GLY A 145 45.03 -4.09 66.98
C GLY A 145 44.87 -2.86 67.86
N LEU A 146 44.46 -3.02 69.12
CA LEU A 146 44.85 -2.09 70.18
C LEU A 146 44.48 -2.63 71.57
N VAL A 147 45.52 -2.67 72.41
CA VAL A 147 45.59 -2.95 73.86
C VAL A 147 45.60 -4.42 74.28
#